data_AF-A0A925J2J6-F1
#
_entry.id   AF-A0A925J2J6-F1
#
_cell.length_a   1.000
_cell.length_b   1.000
_cell.length_c   1.000
_cell.angle_alpha   90.00
_cell.angle_beta   90.00
_cell.angle_gamma   90.00
#
_symmetry.space_group_name_H-M   'P 1'
#
loop_
_entity.id
_entity.type
_entity.pdbx_description
1 polymer ?
#
loop_
_entity_poly.entity_id
_entity_poly.type
_entity_poly.pdbx_seq_one_letter_code
_entity_poly.pdbx_strand_id
1 'polypeptide(L)'
;MKKLLFTLLLPLALVACQKNPDFTIVDEPLPVNNGTNGTSPIPSEPITQTKGVFMNGVHSTSGKVSVVKDAEGKERLSFENFKTDSGPDLRVYLAENTGAKNFIEIDRLTKLGTFSLPLPLDANPAQRKHVLIWCRSYSVLFGSAELQ
;
A
#
# COMPACT_ATOMS: atom_id res chain seq x y z
N MET A 1 18.28 -44.25 -36.74
CA MET A 1 18.61 -43.08 -37.59
C MET A 1 18.37 -41.81 -36.78
N LYS A 2 19.15 -40.77 -37.06
CA LYS A 2 19.62 -39.70 -36.14
C LYS A 2 18.53 -38.91 -35.40
N LYS A 3 18.76 -38.66 -34.09
CA LYS A 3 18.11 -37.62 -33.30
C LYS A 3 18.64 -36.26 -33.78
N LEU A 4 17.77 -35.41 -34.34
CA LEU A 4 18.14 -34.04 -34.69
C LEU A 4 18.01 -33.15 -33.46
N LEU A 5 19.17 -32.84 -32.88
CA LEU A 5 19.38 -31.82 -31.86
C LEU A 5 19.42 -30.46 -32.58
N PHE A 6 18.44 -29.60 -32.37
CA PHE A 6 18.51 -28.19 -32.80
C PHE A 6 18.67 -27.32 -31.56
N THR A 7 19.92 -27.14 -31.15
CA THR A 7 20.33 -26.12 -30.18
C THR A 7 20.18 -24.74 -30.83
N LEU A 8 19.11 -24.03 -30.47
CA LEU A 8 18.93 -22.62 -30.82
C LEU A 8 19.70 -21.76 -29.82
N LEU A 9 20.84 -21.25 -30.27
CA LEU A 9 21.73 -20.36 -29.52
C LEU A 9 21.13 -18.94 -29.56
N LEU A 10 20.53 -18.50 -28.45
CA LEU A 10 19.96 -17.17 -28.30
C LEU A 10 21.06 -16.19 -27.86
N PRO A 11 21.36 -15.12 -28.63
CA PRO A 11 22.42 -14.18 -28.27
C PRO A 11 22.00 -13.35 -27.07
N LEU A 12 22.86 -13.38 -26.04
CA LEU A 12 22.80 -12.58 -24.83
C LEU A 12 23.13 -11.11 -25.20
N ALA A 13 22.09 -10.29 -25.38
CA ALA A 13 22.25 -8.85 -25.53
C ALA A 13 22.48 -8.22 -24.15
N LEU A 14 23.73 -7.88 -23.85
CA LEU A 14 24.12 -7.06 -22.72
C LEU A 14 23.58 -5.64 -22.92
N VAL A 15 22.48 -5.31 -22.26
CA VAL A 15 22.05 -3.92 -22.08
C VAL A 15 22.87 -3.31 -20.94
N ALA A 16 23.94 -2.61 -21.31
CA ALA A 16 24.65 -1.72 -20.42
C ALA A 16 23.92 -0.37 -20.40
N CYS A 17 23.18 -0.08 -19.32
CA CYS A 17 22.70 1.27 -19.08
C CYS A 17 23.86 2.11 -18.51
N GLN A 18 24.25 3.09 -19.32
CA GLN A 18 25.29 4.08 -19.10
C GLN A 18 24.95 4.97 -17.90
N LYS A 19 25.88 5.10 -16.96
CA LYS A 19 25.78 6.00 -15.81
C LYS A 19 25.77 7.44 -16.34
N ASN A 20 24.67 8.16 -16.11
CA ASN A 20 24.55 9.56 -16.49
C ASN A 20 25.58 10.43 -15.74
N PRO A 21 26.10 11.49 -16.38
CA PRO A 21 27.15 12.33 -15.84
C PRO A 21 26.69 13.12 -14.61
N ASP A 22 27.69 13.33 -13.76
CA ASP A 22 27.71 14.15 -12.55
C ASP A 22 27.15 15.55 -12.83
N PHE A 23 26.08 15.93 -12.13
CA PHE A 23 25.59 17.30 -12.15
C PHE A 23 26.43 18.11 -11.16
N THR A 24 27.44 18.80 -11.69
CA THR A 24 28.14 19.87 -10.98
C THR A 24 27.15 20.99 -10.67
N ILE A 25 26.77 21.14 -9.40
CA ILE A 25 26.13 22.36 -8.90
C ILE A 25 27.22 23.44 -8.90
N VAL A 26 27.08 24.43 -9.77
CA VAL A 26 27.88 25.65 -9.76
C VAL A 26 27.40 26.47 -8.56
N ASP A 27 28.29 26.68 -7.59
CA ASP A 27 28.15 27.72 -6.58
C ASP A 27 28.19 29.09 -7.28
N GLU A 28 27.03 29.76 -7.36
CA GLU A 28 26.99 31.20 -7.62
C GLU A 28 26.04 31.86 -6.60
N PRO A 29 26.53 32.73 -5.71
CA PRO A 29 25.70 33.36 -4.70
C PRO A 29 24.86 34.48 -5.33
N LEU A 30 23.54 34.28 -5.35
CA LEU A 30 22.58 35.32 -5.72
C LEU A 30 22.14 36.17 -4.51
N PRO A 31 21.81 37.45 -4.73
CA PRO A 31 21.73 38.48 -3.70
C PRO A 31 20.56 38.30 -2.73
N VAL A 32 20.81 38.65 -1.47
CA VAL A 32 19.80 38.77 -0.42
C VAL A 32 18.72 39.75 -0.88
N ASN A 33 17.46 39.31 -0.90
CA ASN A 33 16.32 40.20 -1.06
C ASN A 33 15.31 39.93 0.05
N ASN A 34 15.22 40.90 0.95
CA ASN A 34 14.26 40.96 2.04
C ASN A 34 12.83 41.07 1.48
N GLY A 35 11.95 40.23 2.02
CA GLY A 35 10.53 40.56 2.17
C GLY A 35 9.59 39.99 1.11
N THR A 36 9.04 38.82 1.38
CA THR A 36 7.57 38.61 1.33
C THR A 36 7.24 37.39 2.20
N ASN A 37 6.42 37.58 3.24
CA ASN A 37 5.82 36.48 4.01
C ASN A 37 4.83 35.72 3.11
N GLY A 38 5.35 34.82 2.28
CA GLY A 38 4.59 33.78 1.63
C GLY A 38 4.76 32.50 2.44
N THR A 39 3.92 32.30 3.46
CA THR A 39 3.78 30.99 4.09
C THR A 39 3.14 30.07 3.06
N SER A 40 3.98 29.42 2.25
CA SER A 40 3.58 28.22 1.52
C SER A 40 3.10 27.20 2.56
N PRO A 41 1.89 26.63 2.44
CA PRO A 41 1.43 25.65 3.42
C PRO A 41 2.40 24.48 3.40
N ILE A 42 3.09 24.28 4.52
CA ILE A 42 3.95 23.12 4.74
C ILE A 42 3.07 21.89 4.52
N PRO A 43 3.43 20.96 3.61
CA PRO A 43 2.71 19.70 3.46
C PRO A 43 2.66 19.02 4.83
N SER A 44 1.47 18.98 5.43
CA SER A 44 1.29 18.34 6.72
C SER A 44 1.44 16.85 6.50
N GLU A 45 2.45 16.24 7.12
CA GLU A 45 2.61 14.79 7.03
C GLU A 45 1.38 14.08 7.61
N PRO A 46 0.96 12.93 7.04
CA PRO A 46 -0.19 12.19 7.53
C PRO A 46 0.00 11.78 8.99
N ILE A 47 -0.91 12.18 9.87
CA ILE A 47 -0.89 11.74 11.27
C ILE A 47 -1.42 10.31 11.37
N THR A 48 -0.63 9.41 11.95
CA THR A 48 -1.04 8.00 12.17
C THR A 48 -1.79 7.87 13.50
N GLN A 49 -2.99 7.29 13.47
CA GLN A 49 -3.85 7.13 14.66
C GLN A 49 -3.73 5.73 15.27
N THR A 50 -3.76 4.69 14.45
CA THR A 50 -3.70 3.29 14.89
C THR A 50 -3.07 2.42 13.80
N LYS A 51 -2.47 1.29 14.15
CA LYS A 51 -1.76 0.41 13.21
C LYS A 51 -1.93 -1.06 13.56
N GLY A 52 -1.75 -1.91 12.55
CA GLY A 52 -1.78 -3.36 12.67
C GLY A 52 -0.81 -4.02 11.69
N VAL A 53 -0.43 -5.26 12.01
CA VAL A 53 0.39 -6.11 11.15
C VAL A 53 -0.48 -7.25 10.63
N PHE A 54 -0.42 -7.52 9.34
CA PHE A 54 -1.17 -8.61 8.76
C PHE A 54 -0.61 -9.96 9.18
N MET A 55 -1.54 -10.85 9.54
CA MET A 55 -1.32 -12.26 9.79
C MET A 55 -2.10 -13.08 8.76
N ASN A 56 -1.58 -14.28 8.47
CA ASN A 56 -2.24 -15.24 7.59
C ASN A 56 -3.60 -15.67 8.15
N GLY A 57 -4.57 -15.81 7.26
CA GLY A 57 -5.78 -16.58 7.47
C GLY A 57 -5.61 -17.95 6.83
N VAL A 58 -6.50 -18.29 5.88
CA VAL A 58 -6.36 -19.51 5.08
C VAL A 58 -5.37 -19.36 3.90
N HIS A 59 -4.87 -18.14 3.67
CA HIS A 59 -3.89 -17.81 2.63
C HIS A 59 -2.73 -16.99 3.20
N SER A 60 -1.62 -16.94 2.45
CA SER A 60 -0.49 -16.09 2.83
C SER A 60 -0.88 -14.62 2.70
N THR A 61 -0.70 -13.85 3.79
CA THR A 61 -0.99 -12.41 3.84
C THR A 61 0.00 -11.72 4.79
N SER A 62 0.60 -10.62 4.35
CA SER A 62 1.62 -9.90 5.11
C SER A 62 1.63 -8.40 4.80
N GLY A 63 2.40 -7.64 5.56
CA GLY A 63 2.49 -6.18 5.48
C GLY A 63 1.90 -5.51 6.71
N LYS A 64 1.77 -4.19 6.66
CA LYS A 64 1.14 -3.39 7.73
C LYS A 64 -0.02 -2.60 7.19
N VAL A 65 -0.91 -2.21 8.10
CA VAL A 65 -1.98 -1.28 7.82
C VAL A 65 -2.08 -0.26 8.94
N SER A 66 -2.42 0.98 8.62
CA SER A 66 -2.68 2.04 9.59
C SER A 66 -3.86 2.90 9.18
N VAL A 67 -4.49 3.53 10.15
CA VAL A 67 -5.44 4.63 9.91
C VAL A 67 -4.66 5.94 10.00
N VAL A 68 -4.73 6.74 8.95
CA VAL A 68 -4.07 8.04 8.85
C VAL A 68 -5.08 9.13 8.47
N LYS A 69 -4.78 10.39 8.77
CA LYS A 69 -5.50 11.53 8.19
C LYS A 69 -4.70 12.16 7.06
N ASP A 70 -5.35 12.46 5.94
CA ASP A 70 -4.77 13.26 4.87
C ASP A 70 -4.72 14.76 5.20
N ALA A 71 -4.18 15.56 4.29
CA ALA A 71 -4.03 17.01 4.47
C ALA A 71 -5.38 17.73 4.62
N GLU A 72 -6.45 17.15 4.09
CA GLU A 72 -7.82 17.62 4.21
C GLU A 72 -8.51 17.11 5.50
N GLY A 73 -7.82 16.34 6.33
CA GLY A 73 -8.31 15.80 7.59
C GLY A 73 -9.21 14.57 7.45
N LYS A 74 -9.29 13.96 6.26
CA LYS A 74 -10.10 12.75 6.02
C LYS A 74 -9.31 11.50 6.40
N GLU A 75 -9.99 10.55 7.01
CA GLU A 75 -9.38 9.28 7.39
C GLU A 75 -9.17 8.36 6.19
N ARG A 76 -8.03 7.68 6.18
CA ARG A 76 -7.62 6.73 5.14
C ARG A 76 -7.04 5.49 5.78
N LEU A 77 -7.31 4.34 5.15
CA LEU A 77 -6.63 3.09 5.45
C LEU A 77 -5.36 2.99 4.61
N SER A 78 -4.19 3.14 5.23
CA SER A 78 -2.90 3.10 4.57
C SER A 78 -2.24 1.74 4.74
N PHE A 79 -1.86 1.11 3.63
CA PHE A 79 -1.19 -0.18 3.56
C PHE A 79 0.29 0.03 3.25
N GLU A 80 1.16 -0.70 3.92
CA GLU A 80 2.62 -0.66 3.72
C GLU A 80 3.13 -2.06 3.42
N ASN A 81 3.85 -2.22 2.30
CA ASN A 81 4.46 -3.50 1.89
C ASN A 81 3.47 -4.68 1.86
N PHE A 82 2.19 -4.41 1.56
CA PHE A 82 1.12 -5.40 1.62
C PHE A 82 1.26 -6.46 0.53
N LYS A 83 1.12 -7.73 0.90
CA LYS A 83 1.13 -8.88 0.00
C LYS A 83 0.09 -9.90 0.43
N THR A 84 -0.59 -10.53 -0.53
CA THR A 84 -1.50 -11.65 -0.27
C THR A 84 -1.60 -12.53 -1.52
N ASP A 85 -2.02 -13.78 -1.35
CA ASP A 85 -2.34 -14.67 -2.47
C ASP A 85 -3.49 -14.09 -3.32
N SER A 86 -3.51 -14.39 -4.62
CA SER A 86 -4.61 -13.95 -5.49
C SER A 86 -5.91 -14.71 -5.18
N GLY A 87 -7.04 -14.02 -5.22
CA GLY A 87 -8.37 -14.62 -5.12
C GLY A 87 -9.37 -13.98 -6.11
N PRO A 88 -10.46 -14.68 -6.48
CA PRO A 88 -11.37 -14.20 -7.52
C PRO A 88 -12.15 -12.95 -7.10
N ASP A 89 -12.47 -12.81 -5.81
CA ASP A 89 -13.28 -11.70 -5.28
C ASP A 89 -12.79 -11.20 -3.92
N LEU A 90 -11.55 -10.71 -3.87
CA LEU A 90 -10.96 -10.15 -2.65
C LEU A 90 -11.54 -8.78 -2.30
N ARG A 91 -11.80 -8.58 -1.01
CA ARG A 91 -12.34 -7.36 -0.41
C ARG A 91 -11.51 -6.95 0.80
N VAL A 92 -11.50 -5.65 1.05
CA VAL A 92 -10.99 -5.07 2.29
C VAL A 92 -12.18 -4.75 3.18
N TYR A 93 -12.30 -5.44 4.31
CA TYR A 93 -13.32 -5.18 5.32
C TYR A 93 -12.71 -4.55 6.57
N LEU A 94 -13.49 -3.73 7.25
CA LEU A 94 -13.23 -3.33 8.64
C LEU A 94 -14.31 -3.96 9.52
N ALA A 95 -13.93 -4.76 10.51
CA ALA A 95 -14.84 -5.60 11.29
C ALA A 95 -14.53 -5.60 12.80
N GLU A 96 -15.50 -6.04 13.60
CA GLU A 96 -15.32 -6.21 15.06
C GLU A 96 -14.42 -7.40 15.42
N ASN A 97 -14.34 -8.41 14.56
CA ASN A 97 -13.49 -9.59 14.76
C ASN A 97 -13.13 -10.24 13.41
N THR A 98 -12.29 -11.27 13.46
CA THR A 98 -11.83 -12.03 12.28
C THR A 98 -12.91 -12.87 11.58
N GLY A 99 -14.07 -13.05 12.21
CA GLY A 99 -15.25 -13.72 11.64
C GLY A 99 -16.14 -12.78 10.82
N ALA A 100 -15.64 -11.60 10.42
CA ALA A 100 -16.40 -10.56 9.71
C ALA A 100 -17.68 -10.12 10.45
N LYS A 101 -17.68 -10.12 11.79
CA LYS A 101 -18.83 -9.61 12.56
C LYS A 101 -18.96 -8.09 12.41
N ASN A 102 -20.19 -7.62 12.17
CA ASN A 102 -20.55 -6.20 12.07
C ASN A 102 -19.61 -5.41 11.14
N PHE A 103 -19.23 -6.02 10.02
CA PHE A 103 -18.24 -5.45 9.11
C PHE A 103 -18.80 -4.34 8.22
N ILE A 104 -17.90 -3.49 7.73
CA ILE A 104 -18.12 -2.58 6.61
C ILE A 104 -17.15 -2.95 5.49
N GLU A 105 -17.64 -3.01 4.25
CA GLU A 105 -16.79 -3.14 3.06
C GLU A 105 -16.17 -1.78 2.73
N ILE A 106 -14.84 -1.71 2.72
CA ILE A 106 -14.08 -0.50 2.39
C ILE A 106 -13.93 -0.39 0.88
N ASP A 107 -13.41 -1.45 0.24
CA ASP A 107 -13.22 -1.49 -1.21
C ASP A 107 -12.96 -2.92 -1.71
N ARG A 108 -12.99 -3.11 -3.03
CA ARG A 108 -12.38 -4.25 -3.70
C ARG A 108 -10.87 -4.16 -3.64
N LEU A 109 -10.24 -5.27 -3.24
CA LEU A 109 -8.78 -5.34 -3.25
C LEU A 109 -8.28 -5.54 -4.69
N THR A 110 -7.62 -4.51 -5.23
CA THR A 110 -7.08 -4.49 -6.59
C THR A 110 -5.59 -4.18 -6.65
N LYS A 111 -4.98 -3.85 -5.51
CA LYS A 111 -3.59 -3.38 -5.40
C LYS A 111 -2.82 -4.21 -4.38
N LEU A 112 -1.52 -4.30 -4.60
CA LEU A 112 -0.53 -4.84 -3.66
C LEU A 112 0.54 -3.78 -3.39
N GLY A 113 1.41 -4.02 -2.41
CA GLY A 113 2.47 -3.09 -2.02
C GLY A 113 1.97 -1.99 -1.09
N THR A 114 2.41 -0.76 -1.33
CA THR A 114 2.05 0.40 -0.51
C THR A 114 1.00 1.24 -1.23
N PHE A 115 -0.15 1.45 -0.60
CA PHE A 115 -1.28 2.20 -1.14
C PHE A 115 -2.21 2.66 -0.02
N SER A 116 -3.19 3.52 -0.32
CA SER A 116 -4.20 3.90 0.67
C SER A 116 -5.60 3.91 0.08
N LEU A 117 -6.59 3.53 0.89
CA LEU A 117 -8.01 3.56 0.56
C LEU A 117 -8.72 4.62 1.41
N PRO A 118 -9.74 5.33 0.88
CA PRO A 118 -10.56 6.22 1.69
C PRO A 118 -11.32 5.41 2.75
N LEU A 119 -11.42 5.93 3.98
CA LEU A 119 -12.25 5.32 5.01
C LEU A 119 -13.64 5.97 5.01
N PRO A 120 -14.73 5.20 4.90
CA PRO A 120 -16.09 5.71 5.04
C PRO A 120 -16.31 6.35 6.43
N LEU A 121 -17.18 7.37 6.50
CA LEU A 121 -17.45 8.10 7.76
C LEU A 121 -18.02 7.22 8.88
N ASP A 122 -18.70 6.13 8.53
CA ASP A 122 -19.32 5.17 9.44
C ASP A 122 -18.41 3.98 9.80
N ALA A 123 -17.17 3.93 9.28
CA ALA A 123 -16.23 2.85 9.48
C ALA A 123 -15.88 2.62 10.97
N ASN A 124 -15.71 3.70 11.73
CA ASN A 124 -15.37 3.72 13.16
C ASN A 124 -14.33 2.66 13.60
N PRO A 125 -13.03 2.92 13.39
CA PRO A 125 -11.94 2.03 13.78
C PRO A 125 -11.84 1.72 15.28
N ALA A 126 -12.47 2.53 16.14
CA ALA A 126 -12.50 2.27 17.58
C ALA A 126 -13.44 1.09 17.93
N GLN A 127 -14.50 0.88 17.16
CA GLN A 127 -15.44 -0.23 17.31
C GLN A 127 -15.02 -1.45 16.46
N ARG A 128 -14.52 -1.20 15.25
CA ARG A 128 -14.13 -2.23 14.28
C ARG A 128 -12.61 -2.28 14.14
N LYS A 129 -11.97 -3.04 15.03
CA LYS A 129 -10.51 -3.06 15.14
C LYS A 129 -9.81 -3.98 14.14
N HIS A 130 -10.52 -4.76 13.34
CA HIS A 130 -9.89 -5.72 12.43
C HIS A 130 -10.03 -5.32 10.97
N VAL A 131 -8.91 -5.12 10.29
CA VAL A 131 -8.86 -5.05 8.83
C VAL A 131 -8.75 -6.47 8.30
N LEU A 132 -9.73 -6.90 7.50
CA LEU A 132 -9.78 -8.24 6.92
C LEU A 132 -9.56 -8.17 5.42
N ILE A 133 -8.76 -9.10 4.90
CA ILE A 133 -8.74 -9.46 3.50
C ILE A 133 -9.69 -10.65 3.34
N TRP A 134 -10.85 -10.41 2.77
CA TRP A 134 -11.94 -11.39 2.69
C TRP A 134 -12.20 -11.80 1.24
N CYS A 135 -12.29 -13.09 0.97
CA CYS A 135 -12.78 -13.56 -0.32
C CYS A 135 -14.29 -13.74 -0.24
N ARG A 136 -15.04 -12.83 -0.87
CA ARG A 136 -16.51 -12.83 -0.80
C ARG A 136 -17.12 -14.04 -1.50
N SER A 137 -16.58 -14.47 -2.65
CA SER A 137 -17.08 -15.62 -3.40
C SER A 137 -17.03 -16.93 -2.63
N TYR A 138 -16.04 -17.10 -1.75
CA TYR A 138 -15.85 -18.33 -0.97
C TYR A 138 -16.14 -18.16 0.52
N SER A 139 -16.45 -16.94 0.97
CA SER A 139 -16.67 -16.60 2.38
C SER A 139 -15.54 -17.06 3.31
N VAL A 140 -14.29 -16.77 2.92
CA VAL A 140 -13.09 -17.13 3.68
C VAL A 140 -12.19 -15.93 3.96
N LEU A 141 -11.52 -15.98 5.12
CA LEU A 141 -10.52 -14.99 5.53
C LEU A 141 -9.15 -15.33 4.93
N PHE A 142 -8.62 -14.46 4.06
CA PHE A 142 -7.26 -14.57 3.53
C PHE A 142 -6.21 -14.13 4.56
N GLY A 143 -6.50 -13.07 5.31
CA GLY A 143 -5.64 -12.57 6.37
C GLY A 143 -6.27 -11.39 7.08
N SER A 144 -5.72 -11.04 8.23
CA SER A 144 -6.23 -9.95 9.06
C SER A 144 -5.14 -9.20 9.77
N ALA A 145 -5.39 -7.92 10.06
CA ALA A 145 -4.59 -7.11 10.97
C ALA A 145 -5.50 -6.48 12.03
N GLU A 146 -5.12 -6.59 13.30
CA GLU A 146 -5.77 -5.87 14.39
C GLU A 146 -5.13 -4.49 14.56
N LEU A 147 -5.95 -3.45 14.63
CA LEU A 147 -5.57 -2.05 14.81
C LEU A 147 -5.43 -1.75 16.31
N GLN A 148 -4.24 -1.32 16.71
CA GLN A 148 -3.84 -0.96 18.07
C GLN A 148 -3.31 0.46 18.18
#